data_AF-A0A1J3IHU4-F1
#
_entry.id   AF-A0A1J3IHU4-F1
#
_cell.length_a   1.000
_cell.length_b   1.000
_cell.length_c   1.000
_cell.angle_alpha   90.00
_cell.angle_beta   90.00
_cell.angle_gamma   90.00
#
_symmetry.space_group_name_H-M   'P 1'
#
loop_
_entity.id
_entity.type
_entity.pdbx_description
1 polymer ?
#
loop_
_entity_poly.entity_id
_entity_poly.type
_entity_poly.pdbx_seq_one_letter_code
_entity_poly.pdbx_strand_id
1 'polypeptide(L)'
;QVFLDLAEKDMKQINALFLELKMVKAKIKDCISEDDIKSLKFTEKQLINKIYTDSAEAKIPAVLDYLGTVLEAGCKFLVFAHHQSMLEAIHQFLKKKKVGCIRIDGSTPASSRQALVSDFQEKDEIKAAVLSIRAAGVGITLTAASTVIFAELAWTPGDLIQAEDRAHRIGQVSSVNIHYLLANDTVDDIIWDVVQSKLDNLGQMLDGQENALEVSSSHVMKSPTKPGHSPAKQKTLDSFLKRCNRLDDDTEVHHPRPKVPRN
;
A
#
# COMPACT_ATOMS: atom_id res chain seq x y z
N GLN A 1 -1.69 -11.81 -1.21
CA GLN A 1 -0.50 -11.41 -0.43
C GLN A 1 0.62 -12.42 -0.64
N VAL A 2 1.87 -11.98 -0.64
CA VAL A 2 3.08 -12.81 -0.68
C VAL A 2 3.98 -12.32 0.44
N PHE A 3 4.36 -13.20 1.37
CA PHE A 3 5.25 -12.85 2.47
C PHE A 3 6.71 -13.03 2.05
N LEU A 4 7.52 -12.03 2.39
CA LEU A 4 8.95 -11.99 2.15
C LEU A 4 9.71 -12.33 3.43
N ASP A 5 10.71 -13.18 3.30
CA ASP A 5 11.66 -13.46 4.37
C ASP A 5 12.79 -12.42 4.33
N LEU A 6 12.93 -11.67 5.42
CA LEU A 6 13.97 -10.65 5.56
C LEU A 6 15.16 -11.18 6.34
N ALA A 7 16.35 -10.62 6.09
CA ALA A 7 17.55 -11.02 6.80
C ALA A 7 17.46 -10.64 8.29
N GLU A 8 17.92 -11.53 9.18
CA GLU A 8 17.86 -11.31 10.64
C GLU A 8 18.51 -10.00 11.08
N LYS A 9 19.59 -9.59 10.42
CA LYS A 9 20.31 -8.35 10.73
C LYS A 9 19.39 -7.14 10.54
N ASP A 10 18.65 -7.12 9.44
CA ASP A 10 17.77 -6.00 9.08
C ASP A 10 16.55 -5.98 10.01
N MET A 11 16.00 -7.15 10.32
CA MET A 11 14.92 -7.29 11.31
C MET A 11 15.34 -6.82 12.71
N LYS A 12 16.56 -7.12 13.16
CA LYS A 12 17.08 -6.61 14.45
C LYS A 12 17.11 -5.08 14.47
N GLN A 13 17.51 -4.44 13.37
CA GLN A 13 17.53 -2.98 13.26
C GLN A 13 16.12 -2.38 13.29
N ILE A 14 15.19 -2.94 12.50
CA ILE A 14 13.80 -2.48 12.43
C ILE A 14 13.11 -2.64 13.81
N ASN A 15 13.29 -3.78 14.46
CA ASN A 15 12.73 -4.05 15.79
C ASN A 15 13.25 -3.08 16.86
N ALA A 16 14.54 -2.71 16.80
CA ALA A 16 15.09 -1.70 17.70
C ALA A 16 14.39 -0.34 17.54
N LEU A 17 14.09 0.07 16.30
CA LEU A 17 13.36 1.31 16.04
C LEU A 17 11.91 1.25 16.52
N PHE A 18 11.24 0.11 16.40
CA PHE A 18 9.91 -0.07 16.96
C PHE A 18 9.90 0.03 18.48
N LEU A 19 10.91 -0.52 19.17
CA LEU A 19 11.05 -0.37 20.62
C LEU A 19 11.27 1.10 21.01
N GLU A 20 12.11 1.82 20.27
CA GLU A 20 12.33 3.25 20.47
C GLU A 20 11.03 4.05 20.28
N LEU A 21 10.27 3.75 19.23
CA LEU A 21 8.98 4.36 18.96
C LEU A 21 7.98 4.11 20.10
N LYS A 22 7.93 2.89 20.65
CA LYS A 22 7.08 2.57 21.81
C LYS A 22 7.47 3.40 23.04
N MET A 23 8.76 3.54 23.32
CA MET A 23 9.24 4.37 24.45
C MET A 23 8.89 5.85 24.27
N VAL A 24 9.04 6.41 23.06
CA VAL A 24 8.67 7.80 22.77
C VAL A 24 7.18 8.02 22.95
N LYS A 25 6.33 7.08 22.49
CA LYS A 25 4.88 7.15 22.67
C LYS A 25 4.46 7.11 24.14
N ALA A 26 5.05 6.22 24.93
CA ALA A 26 4.80 6.18 26.37
C ALA A 26 5.15 7.53 27.03
N LYS A 27 6.31 8.11 26.68
CA LYS A 27 6.71 9.43 27.18
C LYS A 27 5.72 10.54 26.78
N ILE A 28 5.18 10.51 25.56
CA ILE A 28 4.17 11.50 25.13
C ILE A 28 2.91 11.40 25.99
N LYS A 29 2.48 10.18 26.32
CA LYS A 29 1.27 9.93 27.13
C LYS A 29 1.42 10.44 28.56
N ASP A 30 2.62 10.32 29.13
CA ASP A 30 2.91 10.70 30.52
C ASP A 30 3.35 12.17 30.66
N CYS A 31 3.59 12.88 29.56
CA CYS A 31 4.09 14.25 29.57
C CYS A 31 2.97 15.28 29.76
N ILE A 32 3.24 16.29 30.60
CA ILE A 32 2.29 17.38 30.93
C ILE A 32 2.67 18.70 30.24
N SER A 33 3.95 18.86 29.88
CA SER A 33 4.50 20.06 29.26
C SER A 33 4.20 20.10 27.76
N GLU A 34 3.55 21.17 27.28
CA GLU A 34 3.18 21.31 25.86
C GLU A 34 4.40 21.34 24.92
N ASP A 35 5.51 21.95 25.35
CA ASP A 35 6.71 22.06 24.53
C ASP A 35 7.45 20.73 24.42
N ASP A 36 7.47 19.94 25.50
CA ASP A 36 8.00 18.58 25.48
C ASP A 36 7.14 17.65 24.61
N ILE A 37 5.80 17.77 24.67
CA ILE A 37 4.89 17.04 23.79
C ILE A 37 5.17 17.35 22.32
N LYS A 38 5.38 18.63 21.96
CA LYS A 38 5.71 19.02 20.57
C LYS A 38 7.02 18.39 20.11
N SER A 39 8.06 18.45 20.95
CA SER A 39 9.38 17.87 20.66
C SER A 39 9.33 16.35 20.50
N LEU A 40 8.62 15.66 21.40
CA LEU A 40 8.44 14.22 21.36
C LEU A 40 7.61 13.78 20.13
N LYS A 41 6.56 14.51 19.75
CA LYS A 41 5.79 14.27 18.51
C LYS A 41 6.63 14.44 17.26
N PHE A 42 7.56 15.40 17.26
CA PHE A 42 8.52 15.54 16.16
C PHE A 42 9.44 14.32 16.07
N THR A 43 9.97 13.86 17.21
CA THR A 43 10.80 12.65 17.30
C THR A 43 10.03 11.40 16.85
N GLU A 44 8.79 11.24 17.30
CA GLU A 44 7.88 10.17 16.87
C GLU A 44 7.73 10.14 15.35
N LYS A 45 7.47 11.29 14.72
CA LYS A 45 7.34 11.40 13.27
C LYS A 45 8.64 11.03 12.55
N GLN A 46 9.80 11.43 13.08
CA GLN A 46 11.09 11.04 12.51
C GLN A 46 11.32 9.53 12.59
N LEU A 47 11.01 8.90 13.74
CA LEU A 47 11.13 7.45 13.91
C LEU A 47 10.19 6.69 12.97
N ILE A 48 8.94 7.12 12.81
CA ILE A 48 7.99 6.49 11.88
C ILE A 48 8.53 6.54 10.44
N ASN A 49 9.01 7.70 9.99
CA ASN A 49 9.59 7.83 8.66
C ASN A 49 10.83 6.96 8.48
N LYS A 50 11.67 6.85 9.53
CA LYS A 50 12.85 5.99 9.51
C LYS A 50 12.47 4.53 9.42
N ILE A 51 11.56 4.05 10.28
CA ILE A 51 11.04 2.67 10.22
C ILE A 51 10.49 2.35 8.83
N TYR A 52 9.75 3.29 8.25
CA TYR A 52 9.18 3.12 6.92
C TYR A 52 10.24 2.97 5.82
N THR A 53 11.30 3.79 5.88
CA THR A 53 12.40 3.75 4.92
C THR A 53 13.29 2.52 5.12
N ASP A 54 13.70 2.23 6.36
CA ASP A 54 14.54 1.08 6.70
C ASP A 54 13.82 -0.24 6.37
N SER A 55 12.51 -0.34 6.60
CA SER A 55 11.71 -1.51 6.20
C SER A 55 11.71 -1.71 4.69
N ALA A 56 11.58 -0.63 3.91
CA ALA A 56 11.65 -0.69 2.45
C ALA A 56 13.02 -1.17 1.96
N GLU A 57 14.11 -0.65 2.53
CA GLU A 57 15.47 -1.05 2.17
C GLU A 57 15.73 -2.53 2.51
N ALA A 58 15.30 -2.98 3.68
CA ALA A 58 15.42 -4.38 4.10
C ALA A 58 14.68 -5.35 3.17
N LYS A 59 13.58 -4.91 2.56
CA LYS A 59 12.80 -5.71 1.60
C LYS A 59 13.46 -5.85 0.24
N ILE A 60 14.36 -4.95 -0.16
CA ILE A 60 14.92 -4.91 -1.52
C ILE A 60 15.42 -6.29 -1.97
N PRO A 61 16.29 -7.01 -1.23
CA PRO A 61 16.81 -8.30 -1.69
C PRO A 61 15.70 -9.33 -1.96
N ALA A 62 14.75 -9.47 -1.04
CA ALA A 62 13.64 -10.42 -1.17
C ALA A 62 12.67 -10.04 -2.31
N VAL A 63 12.42 -8.75 -2.51
CA VAL A 63 11.65 -8.24 -3.67
C VAL A 63 12.34 -8.61 -4.98
N LEU A 64 13.67 -8.39 -5.09
CA LEU A 64 14.41 -8.71 -6.30
C LEU A 64 14.42 -10.21 -6.61
N ASP A 65 14.53 -11.06 -5.59
CA ASP A 65 14.41 -12.52 -5.74
C ASP A 65 13.03 -12.91 -6.26
N TYR A 66 11.97 -12.36 -5.67
CA TYR A 66 10.60 -12.60 -6.14
C TYR A 66 10.40 -12.17 -7.60
N LEU A 67 10.90 -10.99 -7.97
CA LEU A 67 10.86 -10.53 -9.37
C LEU A 67 11.67 -11.44 -10.30
N GLY A 68 12.74 -12.06 -9.81
CA GLY A 68 13.46 -13.11 -10.53
C GLY A 68 12.55 -14.26 -10.96
N THR A 69 11.73 -14.77 -10.03
CA THR A 69 10.75 -15.84 -10.32
C THR A 69 9.66 -15.37 -11.28
N VAL A 70 9.17 -14.13 -11.14
CA VAL A 70 8.16 -13.58 -12.07
C VAL A 70 8.72 -13.46 -13.49
N LEU A 71 9.99 -13.10 -13.64
CA LEU A 71 10.64 -13.01 -14.95
C LEU A 71 10.74 -14.37 -15.65
N GLU A 72 10.94 -15.45 -14.90
CA GLU A 72 11.01 -16.81 -15.45
C GLU A 72 9.66 -17.27 -16.04
N ALA A 73 8.54 -16.75 -15.54
CA ALA A 73 7.21 -16.99 -16.12
C ALA A 73 7.01 -16.31 -17.48
N GLY A 74 7.84 -15.32 -17.85
CA GLY A 74 7.86 -14.71 -19.20
C GLY A 74 6.72 -13.72 -19.52
N CYS A 75 5.80 -13.47 -18.58
CA CYS A 75 4.66 -12.57 -18.76
C CYS A 75 5.04 -11.09 -18.56
N LYS A 76 4.27 -10.17 -19.18
CA LYS A 76 4.36 -8.74 -18.87
C LYS A 76 3.81 -8.47 -17.47
N PHE A 77 4.49 -7.64 -16.68
CA PHE A 77 4.04 -7.28 -15.34
C PHE A 77 4.26 -5.79 -15.00
N LEU A 78 3.43 -5.30 -14.08
CA LEU A 78 3.58 -3.99 -13.44
C LEU A 78 4.20 -4.18 -12.06
N VAL A 79 5.15 -3.34 -11.68
CA VAL A 79 5.67 -3.29 -10.32
C VAL A 79 5.57 -1.88 -9.76
N PHE A 80 4.85 -1.76 -8.65
CA PHE A 80 4.60 -0.52 -7.93
C PHE A 80 5.46 -0.43 -6.66
N ALA A 81 6.12 0.70 -6.50
CA ALA A 81 6.92 1.06 -5.33
C ALA A 81 6.77 2.58 -5.06
N HIS A 82 7.27 3.10 -3.95
CA HIS A 82 7.22 4.55 -3.69
C HIS A 82 8.54 5.12 -3.17
N HIS A 83 9.39 4.31 -2.54
CA HIS A 83 10.75 4.74 -2.21
C HIS A 83 11.63 4.73 -3.46
N GLN A 84 12.43 5.78 -3.64
CA GLN A 84 13.35 5.90 -4.78
C GLN A 84 14.43 4.81 -4.77
N SER A 85 14.88 4.40 -3.58
CA SER A 85 15.83 3.29 -3.41
C SER A 85 15.28 1.98 -3.97
N MET A 86 14.03 1.64 -3.65
CA MET A 86 13.34 0.45 -4.18
C MET A 86 13.14 0.54 -5.70
N LEU A 87 12.62 1.66 -6.20
CA LEU A 87 12.41 1.88 -7.64
C LEU A 87 13.72 1.75 -8.44
N GLU A 88 14.80 2.34 -7.93
CA GLU A 88 16.13 2.25 -8.54
C GLU A 88 16.67 0.82 -8.51
N ALA A 89 16.58 0.14 -7.36
CA ALA A 89 17.05 -1.23 -7.21
C ALA A 89 16.35 -2.19 -8.18
N ILE A 90 15.02 -2.09 -8.30
CA ILE A 90 14.23 -2.87 -9.26
C ILE A 90 14.66 -2.55 -10.70
N HIS A 91 14.80 -1.27 -11.05
CA HIS A 91 15.16 -0.88 -12.41
C HIS A 91 16.57 -1.38 -12.79
N GLN A 92 17.55 -1.23 -11.91
CA GLN A 92 18.91 -1.73 -12.12
C GLN A 92 18.95 -3.27 -12.21
N PHE A 93 18.17 -3.96 -11.40
CA PHE A 93 18.04 -5.41 -11.46
C PHE A 93 17.52 -5.88 -12.82
N LEU A 94 16.43 -5.28 -13.32
CA LEU A 94 15.86 -5.59 -14.63
C LEU A 94 16.84 -5.31 -15.77
N LYS A 95 17.56 -4.19 -15.70
CA LYS A 95 18.61 -3.83 -16.66
C LYS A 95 19.75 -4.84 -16.66
N LYS A 96 20.21 -5.28 -15.48
CA LYS A 96 21.25 -6.32 -15.33
C LYS A 96 20.81 -7.66 -15.91
N LYS A 97 19.52 -8.01 -15.77
CA LYS A 97 18.90 -9.19 -16.37
C LYS A 97 18.60 -9.02 -17.87
N LYS A 98 18.92 -7.86 -18.47
CA LYS A 98 18.65 -7.52 -19.88
C LYS A 98 17.17 -7.58 -20.24
N VAL A 99 16.30 -7.23 -19.30
CA VAL A 99 14.84 -7.17 -19.49
C VAL A 99 14.46 -5.77 -19.94
N GLY A 100 13.74 -5.66 -21.06
CA GLY A 100 13.17 -4.40 -21.50
C GLY A 100 12.15 -3.90 -20.48
N CYS A 101 12.32 -2.68 -19.98
CA CYS A 101 11.42 -2.10 -19.01
C CYS A 101 11.27 -0.58 -19.18
N ILE A 102 10.12 -0.06 -18.77
CA ILE A 102 9.90 1.39 -18.59
C ILE A 102 9.95 1.75 -17.11
N ARG A 103 10.21 3.03 -16.82
CA ARG A 103 10.08 3.59 -15.47
C ARG A 103 9.28 4.88 -15.52
N ILE A 104 8.27 5.00 -14.66
CA ILE A 104 7.47 6.22 -14.49
C ILE A 104 7.37 6.55 -13.01
N ASP A 105 7.92 7.69 -12.60
CA ASP A 105 7.83 8.20 -11.23
C ASP A 105 7.59 9.72 -11.20
N GLY A 106 7.81 10.36 -10.05
CA GLY A 106 7.62 11.81 -9.89
C GLY A 106 8.60 12.67 -10.68
N SER A 107 9.75 12.12 -11.05
CA SER A 107 10.78 12.81 -11.85
C SER A 107 10.52 12.71 -13.36
N THR A 108 9.68 11.76 -13.80
CA THR A 108 9.38 11.57 -15.22
C THR A 108 8.59 12.75 -15.80
N PRO A 109 9.11 13.45 -16.82
CA PRO A 109 8.41 14.57 -17.47
C PRO A 109 7.05 14.16 -18.02
N ALA A 110 6.03 14.99 -17.84
CA ALA A 110 4.67 14.69 -18.28
C ALA A 110 4.57 14.37 -19.79
N SER A 111 5.34 15.09 -20.61
CA SER A 111 5.41 14.90 -22.07
C SER A 111 5.94 13.52 -22.48
N SER A 112 6.77 12.88 -21.67
CA SER A 112 7.39 11.59 -21.98
C SER A 112 6.54 10.39 -21.51
N ARG A 113 5.61 10.60 -20.57
CA ARG A 113 4.83 9.51 -19.95
C ARG A 113 4.02 8.72 -20.97
N GLN A 114 3.35 9.42 -21.89
CA GLN A 114 2.51 8.76 -22.88
C GLN A 114 3.32 7.87 -23.83
N ALA A 115 4.52 8.32 -24.23
CA ALA A 115 5.41 7.53 -25.08
C ALA A 115 5.88 6.26 -24.36
N LEU A 116 6.25 6.34 -23.07
CA LEU A 116 6.61 5.18 -22.26
C LEU A 116 5.43 4.20 -22.12
N VAL A 117 4.23 4.70 -21.90
CA VAL A 117 3.02 3.86 -21.81
C VAL A 117 2.75 3.14 -23.14
N SER A 118 2.80 3.86 -24.27
CA SER A 118 2.66 3.26 -25.61
C SER A 118 3.72 2.19 -25.85
N ASP A 119 4.98 2.49 -25.52
CA ASP A 119 6.08 1.53 -25.59
C ASP A 119 5.77 0.25 -24.81
N PHE A 120 5.35 0.35 -23.55
CA PHE A 120 5.00 -0.82 -22.76
C PHE A 120 3.81 -1.60 -23.31
N GLN A 121 2.81 -0.91 -23.85
CA GLN A 121 1.60 -1.52 -24.38
C GLN A 121 1.86 -2.25 -25.70
N GLU A 122 2.63 -1.66 -26.60
CA GLU A 122 2.76 -2.10 -28.01
C GLU A 122 4.00 -2.95 -28.26
N LYS A 123 5.09 -2.76 -27.49
CA LYS A 123 6.36 -3.45 -27.72
C LYS A 123 6.47 -4.72 -26.88
N ASP A 124 6.62 -5.86 -27.52
CA ASP A 124 6.71 -7.15 -26.83
C ASP A 124 8.04 -7.37 -26.10
N GLU A 125 9.09 -6.67 -26.50
CA GLU A 125 10.39 -6.67 -25.84
C GLU A 125 10.39 -5.96 -24.48
N ILE A 126 9.39 -5.11 -24.21
CA ILE A 126 9.23 -4.43 -22.93
C ILE A 126 8.32 -5.27 -22.03
N LYS A 127 8.93 -5.98 -21.09
CA LYS A 127 8.23 -6.93 -20.20
C LYS A 127 7.83 -6.35 -18.84
N ALA A 128 8.44 -5.26 -18.41
CA ALA A 128 8.17 -4.70 -17.08
C ALA A 128 7.90 -3.20 -17.11
N ALA A 129 6.99 -2.74 -16.27
CA ALA A 129 6.80 -1.33 -15.97
C ALA A 129 7.06 -1.07 -14.48
N VAL A 130 8.09 -0.27 -14.19
CA VAL A 130 8.45 0.15 -12.83
C VAL A 130 7.77 1.49 -12.54
N LEU A 131 6.82 1.49 -11.62
CA LEU A 131 5.89 2.61 -11.45
C LEU A 131 5.93 3.10 -10.01
N SER A 132 5.94 4.42 -9.83
CA SER A 132 5.66 4.95 -8.51
C SER A 132 4.17 4.77 -8.17
N ILE A 133 3.84 4.37 -6.95
CA ILE A 133 2.44 4.24 -6.48
C ILE A 133 1.69 5.57 -6.70
N ARG A 134 2.36 6.70 -6.45
CA ARG A 134 1.78 8.03 -6.67
C ARG A 134 1.62 8.42 -8.14
N ALA A 135 2.32 7.77 -9.07
CA ALA A 135 2.11 7.97 -10.50
C ALA A 135 0.76 7.39 -10.99
N ALA A 136 0.05 6.61 -10.16
CA ALA A 136 -1.31 6.15 -10.47
C ALA A 136 -2.34 7.28 -10.59
N GLY A 137 -2.10 8.44 -9.97
CA GLY A 137 -3.00 9.61 -10.04
C GLY A 137 -3.05 10.30 -11.40
N VAL A 138 -2.17 9.94 -12.35
CA VAL A 138 -1.93 10.72 -13.59
C VAL A 138 -2.77 10.22 -14.79
N GLY A 139 -3.60 9.19 -14.61
CA GLY A 139 -4.55 8.75 -15.64
C GLY A 139 -4.01 7.80 -16.71
N ILE A 140 -2.86 7.15 -16.48
CA ILE A 140 -2.23 6.21 -17.42
C ILE A 140 -3.00 4.88 -17.52
N THR A 141 -3.00 4.25 -18.70
CA THR A 141 -3.67 2.96 -18.96
C THR A 141 -2.62 1.90 -19.26
N LEU A 142 -2.58 0.80 -18.49
CA LEU A 142 -1.52 -0.23 -18.56
C LEU A 142 -2.11 -1.63 -18.65
N THR A 143 -2.90 -1.87 -19.70
CA THR A 143 -3.67 -3.11 -19.92
C THR A 143 -2.85 -4.28 -20.45
N ALA A 144 -1.65 -4.06 -21.00
CA ALA A 144 -0.80 -5.13 -21.55
C ALA A 144 -0.24 -6.13 -20.51
N ALA A 145 -0.38 -5.85 -19.21
CA ALA A 145 0.02 -6.76 -18.15
C ALA A 145 -1.19 -7.28 -17.38
N SER A 146 -1.20 -8.59 -17.13
CA SER A 146 -2.16 -9.28 -16.25
C SER A 146 -1.60 -9.55 -14.85
N THR A 147 -0.33 -9.22 -14.61
CA THR A 147 0.32 -9.38 -13.29
C THR A 147 0.71 -8.02 -12.74
N VAL A 148 0.27 -7.73 -11.51
CA VAL A 148 0.54 -6.48 -10.80
C VAL A 148 1.20 -6.82 -9.48
N ILE A 149 2.33 -6.19 -9.20
CA ILE A 149 3.12 -6.46 -8.00
C ILE A 149 3.27 -5.15 -7.24
N PHE A 150 2.81 -5.12 -5.99
CA PHE A 150 3.14 -4.06 -5.06
C PHE A 150 4.36 -4.48 -4.25
N ALA A 151 5.53 -3.99 -4.64
CA ALA A 151 6.77 -4.22 -3.89
C ALA A 151 6.72 -3.55 -2.51
N GLU A 152 5.92 -2.49 -2.40
CA GLU A 152 5.72 -1.73 -1.17
C GLU A 152 4.24 -1.37 -1.00
N LEU A 153 3.81 -1.23 0.25
CA LEU A 153 2.55 -0.60 0.59
C LEU A 153 2.73 0.93 0.73
N ALA A 154 1.63 1.67 0.56
CA ALA A 154 1.59 3.10 0.84
C ALA A 154 0.73 3.39 2.06
N TRP A 155 1.15 4.34 2.89
CA TRP A 155 0.37 4.86 4.03
C TRP A 155 -1.06 5.32 3.68
N THR A 156 -1.29 5.67 2.42
CA THR A 156 -2.60 6.07 1.91
C THR A 156 -3.17 4.93 1.08
N PRO A 157 -4.14 4.16 1.60
CA PRO A 157 -4.73 3.05 0.84
C PRO A 157 -5.40 3.48 -0.47
N GLY A 158 -5.89 4.72 -0.53
CA GLY A 158 -6.46 5.26 -1.77
C GLY A 158 -5.46 5.33 -2.92
N ASP A 159 -4.16 5.48 -2.62
CA ASP A 159 -3.13 5.47 -3.66
C ASP A 159 -2.91 4.05 -4.20
N LEU A 160 -3.04 3.02 -3.36
CA LEU A 160 -2.97 1.60 -3.76
C LEU A 160 -4.18 1.21 -4.60
N ILE A 161 -5.39 1.53 -4.14
CA ILE A 161 -6.63 1.26 -4.87
C ILE A 161 -6.60 1.95 -6.24
N GLN A 162 -6.15 3.21 -6.31
CA GLN A 162 -6.00 3.89 -7.59
C GLN A 162 -4.96 3.23 -8.50
N ALA A 163 -3.89 2.66 -7.95
CA ALA A 163 -2.89 1.92 -8.71
C ALA A 163 -3.46 0.60 -9.26
N GLU A 164 -4.26 -0.12 -8.47
CA GLU A 164 -4.99 -1.32 -8.89
C GLU A 164 -5.97 -1.00 -10.02
N ASP A 165 -6.74 0.08 -9.88
CA ASP A 165 -7.68 0.56 -10.90
C ASP A 165 -6.99 0.82 -12.26
N ARG A 166 -5.69 1.16 -12.28
CA ARG A 166 -4.94 1.34 -13.54
C ARG A 166 -4.66 0.04 -14.28
N ALA A 167 -4.57 -1.07 -13.55
CA ALA A 167 -4.40 -2.40 -14.12
C ALA A 167 -5.75 -3.07 -14.43
N HIS A 168 -6.77 -2.83 -13.61
CA HIS A 168 -8.14 -3.36 -13.77
C HIS A 168 -9.02 -2.58 -14.77
N ARG A 169 -8.45 -1.60 -15.49
CA ARG A 169 -9.22 -0.68 -16.33
C ARG A 169 -9.95 -1.39 -17.48
N ILE A 170 -11.11 -0.83 -17.85
CA ILE A 170 -11.90 -1.22 -19.05
C ILE A 170 -10.98 -1.28 -20.28
N GLY A 171 -10.90 -2.45 -20.90
CA GLY A 171 -9.94 -2.78 -21.98
C GLY A 171 -9.01 -3.94 -21.62
N GLN A 172 -8.93 -4.32 -20.35
CA GLN A 172 -8.29 -5.55 -19.92
C GLN A 172 -9.19 -6.76 -20.23
N VAL A 173 -8.69 -7.72 -21.01
CA VAL A 173 -9.43 -8.92 -21.45
C VAL A 173 -9.17 -10.15 -20.58
N SER A 174 -8.15 -10.09 -19.72
CA SER A 174 -7.74 -11.20 -18.83
C SER A 174 -7.90 -10.85 -17.36
N SER A 175 -8.12 -11.85 -16.50
CA SER A 175 -8.05 -11.68 -15.05
C SER A 175 -6.69 -11.10 -14.65
N VAL A 176 -6.72 -10.06 -13.81
CA VAL A 176 -5.51 -9.42 -13.28
C VAL A 176 -5.18 -10.03 -11.94
N ASN A 177 -3.96 -10.54 -11.79
CA ASN A 177 -3.43 -11.07 -10.54
C ASN A 177 -2.66 -9.96 -9.81
N ILE A 178 -3.12 -9.58 -8.62
CA ILE A 178 -2.46 -8.58 -7.77
C ILE A 178 -1.71 -9.26 -6.63
N HIS A 179 -0.41 -9.01 -6.55
CA HIS A 179 0.48 -9.56 -5.54
C HIS A 179 1.03 -8.42 -4.67
N TYR A 180 0.59 -8.33 -3.42
CA TYR A 180 1.23 -7.46 -2.42
C TYR A 180 2.37 -8.20 -1.74
N LEU A 181 3.58 -7.67 -1.85
CA LEU A 181 4.75 -8.22 -1.17
C LEU A 181 4.83 -7.59 0.22
N LEU A 182 4.69 -8.41 1.26
CA LEU A 182 4.64 -8.00 2.66
C LEU A 182 5.79 -8.62 3.44
N ALA A 183 6.30 -7.94 4.45
CA ALA A 183 7.24 -8.53 5.41
C ALA A 183 6.65 -8.49 6.82
N ASN A 184 6.64 -9.64 7.49
CA ASN A 184 6.15 -9.75 8.87
C ASN A 184 7.06 -9.00 9.84
N ASP A 185 6.47 -8.55 10.95
CA ASP A 185 7.12 -7.77 12.00
C ASP A 185 7.75 -6.47 11.47
N THR A 186 7.14 -5.90 10.43
CA THR A 186 7.56 -4.62 9.85
C THR A 186 6.40 -3.62 9.82
N VAL A 187 6.65 -2.46 9.23
CA VAL A 187 5.61 -1.46 8.96
C VAL A 187 4.47 -1.99 8.08
N ASP A 188 4.72 -3.04 7.29
CA ASP A 188 3.73 -3.63 6.39
C ASP A 188 2.52 -4.17 7.15
N ASP A 189 2.69 -4.83 8.31
CA ASP A 189 1.58 -5.37 9.10
C ASP A 189 0.58 -4.28 9.49
N ILE A 190 1.11 -3.12 9.87
CA ILE A 190 0.30 -1.99 10.30
C ILE A 190 -0.43 -1.36 9.11
N ILE A 191 0.25 -1.24 7.97
CA ILE A 191 -0.36 -0.65 6.78
C ILE A 191 -1.40 -1.61 6.18
N TRP A 192 -1.09 -2.91 6.14
CA TRP A 192 -1.94 -3.95 5.58
C TRP A 192 -3.29 -4.00 6.29
N ASP A 193 -3.32 -3.94 7.62
CA ASP A 193 -4.56 -3.83 8.41
C ASP A 193 -5.50 -2.71 7.93
N VAL A 194 -4.92 -1.54 7.63
CA VAL A 194 -5.67 -0.35 7.19
C VAL A 194 -6.12 -0.49 5.74
N VAL A 195 -5.29 -1.09 4.89
CA VAL A 195 -5.62 -1.38 3.50
C VAL A 195 -6.75 -2.40 3.43
N GLN A 196 -6.62 -3.54 4.11
CA GLN A 196 -7.62 -4.60 4.18
C GLN A 196 -8.96 -4.07 4.69
N SER A 197 -8.95 -3.30 5.79
CA SER A 197 -10.18 -2.69 6.32
C SER A 197 -10.89 -1.81 5.30
N LYS A 198 -10.17 -1.14 4.40
CA LYS A 198 -10.78 -0.32 3.35
C LYS A 198 -11.24 -1.13 2.15
N LEU A 199 -10.50 -2.17 1.76
CA LEU A 199 -10.92 -3.09 0.71
C LEU A 199 -12.22 -3.80 1.11
N ASP A 200 -12.32 -4.26 2.35
CA ASP A 200 -13.53 -4.93 2.87
C ASP A 200 -14.74 -3.98 2.89
N ASN A 201 -14.53 -2.73 3.32
CA ASN A 201 -15.59 -1.71 3.32
C ASN A 201 -16.04 -1.32 1.89
N LEU A 202 -15.14 -1.36 0.91
CA LEU A 202 -15.48 -1.11 -0.49
C LEU A 202 -16.31 -2.27 -1.06
N GLY A 203 -15.93 -3.53 -0.75
CA GLY A 203 -16.70 -4.72 -1.12
C GLY A 203 -18.12 -4.70 -0.54
N GLN A 204 -18.28 -4.40 0.75
CA GLN A 204 -19.59 -4.31 1.38
C GLN A 204 -20.49 -3.20 0.81
N MET A 205 -19.91 -2.12 0.28
CA MET A 205 -20.66 -1.03 -0.33
C MET A 205 -21.12 -1.35 -1.76
N LEU A 206 -20.40 -2.22 -2.47
CA LEU A 206 -20.78 -2.79 -3.76
C LEU A 206 -21.84 -3.89 -3.60
N ASP A 207 -21.64 -4.82 -2.65
CA ASP A 207 -22.61 -5.89 -2.34
C ASP A 207 -23.93 -5.32 -1.78
N GLY A 208 -23.88 -4.15 -1.12
CA GLY A 208 -25.05 -3.43 -0.65
C GLY A 208 -25.97 -2.85 -1.74
N GLN A 209 -25.55 -2.89 -3.02
CA GLN A 209 -26.37 -2.46 -4.17
C GLN A 209 -26.94 -3.62 -5.01
N GLU A 210 -26.55 -4.87 -4.75
CA GLU A 210 -27.11 -6.02 -5.51
C GLU A 210 -28.45 -6.53 -4.96
N ASN A 211 -28.84 -6.13 -3.74
CA ASN A 211 -30.11 -6.55 -3.12
C ASN A 211 -31.25 -5.50 -3.17
N ALA A 212 -31.19 -4.53 -4.09
CA ALA A 212 -32.26 -3.55 -4.26
C ALA A 212 -32.53 -3.20 -5.74
N LEU A 213 -32.71 -4.20 -6.59
CA LEU A 213 -33.27 -4.03 -7.94
C LEU A 213 -34.46 -4.96 -8.15
N GLU A 214 -35.53 -4.73 -7.39
CA GLU A 214 -36.88 -5.03 -7.88
C GLU A 214 -37.43 -3.80 -8.59
N VAL A 215 -37.60 -3.92 -9.91
CA VAL A 215 -38.25 -2.91 -10.75
C VAL A 215 -39.74 -2.93 -10.44
N SER A 216 -40.22 -1.87 -9.78
CA SER A 216 -41.63 -1.48 -9.81
C SER A 216 -41.75 -0.04 -10.27
N SER A 217 -42.39 0.11 -11.43
CA SER A 217 -42.71 1.36 -12.11
C SER A 217 -43.60 2.27 -11.25
N SER A 218 -43.14 3.48 -10.95
CA SER A 218 -43.81 4.77 -11.24
C SER A 218 -43.38 5.92 -10.30
N HIS A 219 -43.32 7.11 -10.90
CA HIS A 219 -43.32 8.46 -10.30
C HIS A 219 -42.01 9.15 -9.80
N VAL A 220 -41.56 10.08 -10.67
CA VAL A 220 -41.18 11.50 -10.47
C VAL A 220 -39.87 11.85 -9.73
N MET A 221 -39.11 12.69 -10.43
CA MET A 221 -37.81 13.28 -10.12
C MET A 221 -37.69 14.00 -8.76
N LYS A 222 -36.49 13.86 -8.16
CA LYS A 222 -35.71 14.97 -7.58
C LYS A 222 -34.21 14.64 -7.66
N SER A 223 -33.43 15.58 -8.16
CA SER A 223 -31.98 15.49 -8.37
C SER A 223 -31.20 15.58 -7.05
N PRO A 224 -30.09 14.82 -6.89
CA PRO A 224 -29.07 15.12 -5.90
C PRO A 224 -27.90 15.89 -6.50
N THR A 225 -27.54 16.95 -5.79
CA THR A 225 -26.36 17.80 -5.93
C THR A 225 -25.05 17.02 -5.84
N LYS A 226 -24.06 17.41 -6.66
CA LYS A 226 -22.68 16.90 -6.65
C LYS A 226 -21.98 17.17 -5.30
N PRO A 227 -21.16 16.24 -4.76
CA PRO A 227 -20.10 16.61 -3.83
C PRO A 227 -18.79 16.81 -4.61
N GLY A 228 -18.32 18.06 -4.64
CA GLY A 228 -16.95 18.38 -5.04
C GLY A 228 -15.97 17.98 -3.95
N HIS A 229 -14.92 17.25 -4.31
CA HIS A 229 -13.80 16.99 -3.41
C HIS A 229 -12.74 18.10 -3.54
N SER A 230 -12.65 18.96 -2.53
CA SER A 230 -11.43 19.72 -2.22
C SER A 230 -10.62 18.97 -1.15
N PRO A 231 -9.27 19.08 -1.16
CA PRO A 231 -8.38 18.19 -0.42
C PRO A 231 -8.27 18.65 1.04
N ALA A 232 -9.03 18.04 1.94
CA ALA A 232 -8.99 18.38 3.37
C ALA A 232 -8.44 17.21 4.22
N LYS A 233 -7.23 17.46 4.75
CA LYS A 233 -6.60 16.84 5.94
C LYS A 233 -6.35 15.32 5.89
N GLN A 234 -5.07 14.93 5.85
CA GLN A 234 -4.56 13.55 5.87
C GLN A 234 -5.09 12.75 7.07
N LYS A 235 -6.11 11.91 6.85
CA LYS A 235 -6.74 11.07 7.90
C LYS A 235 -5.94 9.82 8.28
N THR A 236 -4.88 9.46 7.54
CA THR A 236 -4.22 8.14 7.63
C THR A 236 -3.06 8.06 8.62
N LEU A 237 -2.17 9.07 8.68
CA LEU A 237 -1.14 9.12 9.73
C LEU A 237 -1.78 9.24 11.12
N ASP A 238 -2.85 10.04 11.24
CA ASP A 238 -3.61 10.14 12.49
C ASP A 238 -4.30 8.81 12.85
N SER A 239 -4.77 8.04 11.87
CA SER A 239 -5.34 6.70 12.11
C SER A 239 -4.27 5.71 12.57
N PHE A 240 -3.06 5.79 12.01
CA PHE A 240 -1.90 5.03 12.45
C PHE A 240 -1.47 5.40 13.87
N LEU A 241 -1.33 6.70 14.17
CA LEU A 241 -1.02 7.22 15.50
C LEU A 241 -2.08 6.78 16.52
N LYS A 242 -3.37 6.83 16.15
CA LYS A 242 -4.49 6.34 16.98
C LYS A 242 -4.49 4.84 17.22
N ARG A 243 -4.10 4.03 16.23
CA ARG A 243 -4.05 2.55 16.35
C ARG A 243 -2.86 2.10 17.18
N CYS A 244 -1.71 2.76 17.05
CA CYS A 244 -0.58 2.52 17.93
C CYS A 244 -0.92 2.75 19.40
N ASN A 245 -1.83 3.69 19.70
CA ASN A 245 -2.33 3.90 21.07
C ASN A 245 -3.26 2.78 21.59
N ARG A 246 -3.73 1.86 20.73
CA ARG A 246 -4.62 0.73 21.12
C ARG A 246 -3.89 -0.60 21.32
N LEU A 247 -2.63 -0.70 20.90
CA LEU A 247 -1.83 -1.92 21.12
C LEU A 247 -1.42 -2.11 22.60
N ASP A 248 -1.74 -1.15 23.48
CA ASP A 248 -1.51 -1.23 24.93
C ASP A 248 -2.71 -1.83 25.71
N ASP A 249 -3.85 -2.16 25.08
CA ASP A 249 -5.09 -2.56 25.78
C ASP A 249 -5.35 -4.08 25.79
N ASP A 250 -4.66 -4.87 24.96
CA ASP A 250 -4.91 -6.32 24.81
C ASP A 250 -4.11 -7.23 25.78
N THR A 251 -3.56 -6.68 26.88
CA THR A 251 -2.91 -7.47 27.94
C THR A 251 -3.77 -7.74 29.19
N GLU A 252 -5.08 -7.43 29.18
CA GLU A 252 -5.97 -7.96 30.21
C GLU A 252 -6.35 -9.43 29.92
N VAL A 253 -5.71 -10.31 30.69
CA VAL A 253 -5.98 -11.74 30.79
C VAL A 253 -7.48 -11.99 30.95
N HIS A 254 -8.14 -12.45 29.89
CA HIS A 254 -9.54 -12.87 29.95
C HIS A 254 -9.66 -14.16 30.76
N HIS A 255 -9.90 -14.06 32.07
CA HIS A 255 -10.33 -15.21 32.87
C HIS A 255 -11.73 -15.66 32.41
N PRO A 256 -11.94 -16.96 32.11
CA PRO A 256 -13.25 -17.46 31.75
C PRO A 256 -14.17 -17.47 32.97
N ARG A 257 -15.31 -16.77 32.90
CA ARG A 257 -16.35 -16.82 33.94
C ARG A 257 -17.07 -18.17 33.92
N PRO A 258 -17.42 -18.76 35.08
CA PRO A 258 -18.12 -20.03 35.16
C PRO A 258 -19.58 -19.90 34.68
N LYS A 259 -20.00 -20.86 33.85
CA LYS A 259 -21.39 -21.00 33.37
C LYS A 259 -22.30 -21.44 34.51
N VAL A 260 -23.34 -20.67 34.79
CA VAL A 260 -24.47 -21.09 35.65
C VAL A 260 -25.52 -21.78 34.76
N PRO A 261 -26.06 -22.96 35.13
CA PRO A 261 -27.08 -23.62 34.33
C PRO A 261 -28.45 -22.95 34.52
N ARG A 262 -29.18 -22.77 33.41
CA ARG A 262 -30.58 -22.35 33.43
C ARG A 262 -31.47 -23.57 33.72
N ASN A 263 -32.33 -23.45 34.73
CA ASN A 263 -33.57 -24.23 34.86
C ASN A 263 -34.59 -23.78 33.81
#